data_AF-A0A7Y1VJG0-F1
#
_entry.id   AF-A0A7Y1VJG0-F1
#
_cell.length_a   1.000
_cell.length_b   1.000
_cell.length_c   1.000
_cell.angle_alpha   90.00
_cell.angle_beta   90.00
_cell.angle_gamma   90.00
#
_symmetry.space_group_name_H-M   'P 1'
#
loop_
_entity.id
_entity.type
_entity.pdbx_description
1 polymer ?
#
loop_
_entity_poly.entity_id
_entity_poly.type
_entity_poly.pdbx_seq_one_letter_code
_entity_poly.pdbx_strand_id
1 'polypeptide(L)'
;MLTKVYGSAVFGVEATTITVEVNIDIGIGYHLVGLPDNAIKESNYRIAAALLNNGYKIPGKKITINMAPADLRKEGSAYDLTLAMGILIASGQIKEGNIGEFLIMGELSLDGEVQPIRGALPIALKAKEEGFKG
;
A
#
# COMPACT_ATOMS: atom_id res chain seq x y z
N MET A 1 -14.09 2.04 8.45
CA MET A 1 -13.23 3.20 8.73
C MET A 1 -12.37 3.41 7.50
N LEU A 2 -12.35 4.62 6.96
CA LEU A 2 -11.55 4.94 5.77
C LEU A 2 -10.17 5.41 6.21
N THR A 3 -9.13 4.74 5.73
CA THR A 3 -7.73 5.11 5.96
C THR A 3 -7.08 5.49 4.65
N LYS A 4 -6.21 6.50 4.68
CA LYS A 4 -5.39 6.91 3.54
C LYS A 4 -3.92 6.65 3.82
N VAL A 5 -3.23 6.04 2.86
CA VAL A 5 -1.78 5.86 2.84
C VAL A 5 -1.27 6.31 1.49
N TYR A 6 -0.12 6.97 1.46
CA TYR A 6 0.48 7.46 0.22
C TYR A 6 1.59 6.53 -0.25
N GLY A 7 1.61 6.28 -1.55
CA GLY A 7 2.69 5.59 -2.26
C GLY A 7 3.02 6.35 -3.55
N SER A 8 3.74 5.71 -4.47
CA SER A 8 4.08 6.32 -5.75
C SER A 8 4.13 5.27 -6.85
N ALA A 9 3.75 5.68 -8.06
CA ALA A 9 4.03 4.96 -9.29
C ALA A 9 5.22 5.61 -9.99
N VAL A 10 5.98 4.82 -10.76
CA VAL A 10 7.12 5.30 -11.53
C VAL A 10 6.90 4.96 -12.99
N PHE A 11 7.05 5.95 -13.86
CA PHE A 11 6.98 5.79 -15.30
C PHE A 11 8.24 6.40 -15.93
N GLY A 12 9.13 5.54 -16.42
CA GLY A 12 10.46 5.96 -16.87
C GLY A 12 11.28 6.55 -15.72
N VAL A 13 11.48 7.87 -15.74
CA VAL A 13 12.23 8.63 -14.72
C VAL A 13 11.33 9.50 -13.83
N GLU A 14 10.03 9.56 -14.13
CA GLU A 14 9.07 10.36 -13.40
C GLU A 14 8.33 9.52 -12.37
N ALA A 15 8.05 10.13 -11.22
CA ALA A 15 7.26 9.54 -10.15
C ALA A 15 5.97 10.36 -9.95
N THR A 16 4.88 9.64 -9.71
CA THR A 16 3.55 10.22 -9.46
C THR A 16 3.00 9.62 -8.18
N THR A 17 2.61 10.49 -7.25
CA THR A 17 2.02 10.07 -5.98
C THR A 17 0.70 9.33 -6.19
N ILE A 18 0.57 8.20 -5.51
CA ILE A 18 -0.61 7.36 -5.49
C ILE A 18 -1.24 7.48 -4.10
N THR A 19 -2.55 7.73 -4.05
CA THR A 19 -3.31 7.63 -2.81
C THR A 19 -3.96 6.25 -2.73
N VAL A 20 -3.61 5.50 -1.69
CA VAL A 20 -4.23 4.22 -1.36
C VAL A 20 -5.27 4.46 -0.27
N GLU A 21 -6.53 4.24 -0.59
CA GLU A 21 -7.63 4.34 0.35
C GLU A 21 -8.09 2.93 0.72
N VAL A 22 -8.06 2.61 2.02
CA VAL A 22 -8.49 1.31 2.54
C VAL A 22 -9.72 1.51 3.41
N ASN A 23 -10.79 0.78 3.09
CA ASN A 23 -11.99 0.70 3.91
C ASN A 23 -12.27 -0.74 4.32
N ILE A 24 -12.62 -0.91 5.60
CA ILE A 24 -13.00 -2.19 6.18
C ILE A 24 -14.44 -2.12 6.65
N ASP A 25 -15.24 -3.09 6.18
CA ASP A 25 -16.69 -3.15 6.37
C ASP A 25 -17.16 -4.58 6.71
N ILE A 26 -18.45 -4.73 7.01
CA ILE A 26 -19.10 -6.01 7.30
C ILE A 26 -19.09 -6.91 6.04
N GLY A 27 -18.99 -8.22 6.24
CA GLY A 27 -18.94 -9.23 5.17
C GLY A 27 -17.54 -9.81 4.98
N ILE A 28 -17.30 -10.50 3.86
CA ILE A 28 -16.01 -11.11 3.53
C ILE A 28 -15.70 -10.79 2.07
N GLY A 29 -14.48 -10.34 1.79
CA GLY A 29 -14.02 -10.09 0.43
C GLY A 29 -12.81 -9.18 0.37
N TYR A 30 -12.01 -9.31 -0.69
CA TYR A 30 -10.88 -8.43 -0.98
C TYR A 30 -11.10 -7.79 -2.34
N HIS A 31 -11.36 -6.49 -2.35
CA HIS A 31 -11.65 -5.72 -3.56
C HIS A 31 -10.57 -4.68 -3.78
N LEU A 32 -9.82 -4.81 -4.87
CA LEU A 32 -8.73 -3.92 -5.23
C LEU A 32 -9.04 -3.26 -6.57
N VAL A 33 -9.15 -1.93 -6.58
CA VAL A 33 -9.55 -1.13 -7.75
C VAL A 33 -8.60 0.03 -8.00
N GLY A 34 -8.65 0.63 -9.18
CA GLY A 34 -7.73 1.69 -9.62
C GLY A 34 -6.64 1.21 -10.57
N LEU A 35 -6.98 0.31 -11.50
CA LEU A 35 -6.09 -0.29 -12.51
C LEU A 35 -4.79 -0.94 -11.94
N PRO A 36 -4.90 -1.85 -10.94
CA PRO A 36 -3.78 -2.69 -10.52
C PRO A 36 -3.49 -3.78 -11.56
N ASP A 37 -2.20 -4.08 -11.77
CA ASP A 37 -1.78 -5.28 -12.49
C ASP A 37 -2.00 -6.56 -11.67
N ASN A 38 -1.57 -7.70 -12.21
CA ASN A 38 -1.73 -8.98 -11.52
C ASN A 38 -0.80 -9.13 -10.31
N ALA A 39 0.42 -8.57 -10.35
CA ALA A 39 1.36 -8.63 -9.23
C ALA A 39 0.80 -7.92 -7.99
N ILE A 40 0.14 -6.78 -8.19
CA ILE A 40 -0.56 -6.03 -7.13
C ILE A 40 -1.79 -6.81 -6.62
N LYS A 41 -2.54 -7.46 -7.50
CA LYS A 41 -3.69 -8.29 -7.07
C LYS A 41 -3.25 -9.49 -6.22
N GLU A 42 -2.17 -10.16 -6.61
CA GLU A 42 -1.58 -11.30 -5.87
C GLU A 42 -0.84 -10.88 -4.60
N SER A 43 -0.60 -9.58 -4.42
CA SER A 43 0.00 -9.03 -3.19
C SER A 43 -0.80 -9.40 -1.95
N ASN A 44 -2.10 -9.65 -2.07
CA ASN A 44 -2.94 -10.07 -0.96
C ASN A 44 -2.42 -11.33 -0.25
N TYR A 45 -1.85 -12.30 -0.97
CA TYR A 45 -1.30 -13.52 -0.40
C TYR A 45 0.03 -13.23 0.32
N ARG A 46 0.88 -12.39 -0.25
CA ARG A 46 2.14 -11.97 0.36
C ARG A 46 1.91 -11.18 1.64
N ILE A 47 1.01 -10.18 1.58
CA ILE A 47 0.61 -9.38 2.73
C ILE A 47 -0.01 -10.28 3.80
N ALA A 48 -0.87 -11.24 3.44
CA ALA A 48 -1.46 -12.14 4.41
C ALA A 48 -0.42 -12.95 5.19
N ALA A 49 0.56 -13.52 4.48
CA ALA A 49 1.66 -14.25 5.09
C ALA A 49 2.57 -13.35 5.95
N ALA A 50 2.96 -12.19 5.41
CA ALA A 50 3.81 -11.23 6.09
C ALA A 50 3.19 -10.74 7.41
N LEU A 51 1.90 -10.37 7.37
CA LEU A 51 1.18 -9.94 8.57
C LEU A 51 1.12 -11.07 9.60
N LEU A 52 0.79 -12.30 9.19
CA LEU A 52 0.71 -13.45 10.08
C LEU A 52 2.06 -13.72 10.77
N ASN A 53 3.16 -13.72 10.01
CA ASN A 53 4.50 -13.95 10.54
C ASN A 53 5.02 -12.83 11.46
N ASN A 54 4.37 -11.65 11.43
CA ASN A 54 4.69 -10.51 12.29
C ASN A 54 3.67 -10.29 13.43
N GLY A 55 2.81 -11.28 13.70
CA GLY A 55 1.84 -11.22 14.81
C GLY A 55 0.60 -10.37 14.54
N TYR A 56 0.40 -9.95 13.28
CA TYR A 56 -0.82 -9.30 12.81
C TYR A 56 -1.70 -10.30 12.04
N LYS A 57 -2.86 -9.84 11.58
CA LYS A 57 -3.77 -10.66 10.77
C LYS A 57 -4.42 -9.88 9.65
N ILE A 58 -4.77 -10.57 8.56
CA ILE A 58 -5.79 -10.06 7.64
C ILE A 58 -7.13 -10.08 8.37
N PRO A 59 -7.86 -8.97 8.44
CA PRO A 59 -9.17 -8.95 9.06
C PRO A 59 -10.12 -9.80 8.21
N GLY A 60 -10.82 -10.76 8.84
CA GLY A 60 -11.86 -11.59 8.22
C GLY A 60 -13.13 -10.79 7.91
N LYS A 61 -12.97 -9.67 7.22
CA LYS A 61 -13.97 -8.66 6.91
C LYS A 61 -13.92 -8.32 5.42
N LYS A 62 -14.86 -7.52 4.92
CA LYS A 62 -14.78 -6.98 3.57
C LYS A 62 -13.73 -5.85 3.56
N ILE A 63 -12.69 -6.03 2.77
CA ILE A 63 -11.61 -5.07 2.55
C ILE A 63 -11.79 -4.49 1.15
N THR A 64 -11.91 -3.16 1.06
CA THR A 64 -11.94 -2.44 -0.22
C THR A 64 -10.77 -1.48 -0.26
N ILE A 65 -9.96 -1.60 -1.30
CA ILE A 65 -8.74 -0.82 -1.53
C ILE A 65 -8.89 -0.11 -2.87
N ASN A 66 -8.81 1.21 -2.84
CA ASN A 66 -8.82 2.06 -4.02
C ASN A 66 -7.45 2.71 -4.21
N MET A 67 -6.88 2.63 -5.41
CA MET A 67 -5.61 3.26 -5.75
C MET A 67 -5.85 4.41 -6.75
N ALA A 68 -5.78 5.65 -6.27
CA ALA A 68 -5.95 6.85 -7.09
C ALA A 68 -4.58 7.43 -7.53
N PRO A 69 -4.46 8.02 -8.73
CA PRO A 69 -5.53 8.29 -9.70
C PRO A 69 -5.85 7.06 -10.57
N ALA A 70 -7.13 6.83 -10.88
CA ALA A 70 -7.63 5.56 -11.44
C ALA A 70 -7.28 5.32 -12.92
N ASP A 71 -6.84 6.37 -13.63
CA ASP A 71 -6.39 6.36 -15.03
C ASP A 71 -4.91 5.97 -15.18
N LEU A 72 -4.13 6.08 -14.10
CA LEU A 72 -2.74 5.63 -14.07
C LEU A 72 -2.67 4.13 -13.74
N ARG A 73 -1.94 3.36 -14.56
CA ARG A 73 -1.62 1.95 -14.27
C ARG A 73 -0.59 1.85 -13.16
N LYS A 74 -0.83 0.94 -12.21
CA LYS A 74 0.12 0.59 -11.15
C LYS A 74 0.60 -0.83 -11.42
N GLU A 75 1.91 -1.00 -11.44
CA GLU A 75 2.55 -2.27 -11.81
C GLU A 75 3.60 -2.68 -10.77
N GLY A 76 3.76 -3.99 -10.57
CA GLY A 76 4.78 -4.58 -9.68
C GLY A 76 4.39 -4.69 -8.21
N SER A 77 5.27 -5.29 -7.41
CA SER A 77 5.06 -5.62 -5.98
C SER A 77 5.36 -4.49 -5.00
N ALA A 78 5.83 -3.33 -5.48
CA ALA A 78 6.35 -2.24 -4.64
C ALA A 78 5.34 -1.63 -3.64
N TYR A 79 4.06 -1.97 -3.79
CA TYR A 79 2.96 -1.48 -2.96
C TYR A 79 2.62 -2.41 -1.79
N ASP A 80 3.25 -3.58 -1.66
CA ASP A 80 2.92 -4.57 -0.62
C ASP A 80 2.87 -3.91 0.77
N LEU A 81 3.92 -3.16 1.14
CA LEU A 81 3.99 -2.45 2.41
C LEU A 81 2.94 -1.33 2.52
N THR A 82 2.72 -0.57 1.44
CA THR A 82 1.71 0.51 1.40
C THR A 82 0.31 -0.04 1.68
N LEU A 83 -0.04 -1.15 1.02
CA LEU A 83 -1.32 -1.84 1.19
C LEU A 83 -1.45 -2.47 2.59
N ALA A 84 -0.40 -3.13 3.07
CA ALA A 84 -0.37 -3.73 4.41
C ALA A 84 -0.60 -2.69 5.51
N MET A 85 0.06 -1.53 5.43
CA MET A 85 -0.12 -0.43 6.37
C MET A 85 -1.56 0.09 6.37
N GLY A 86 -2.15 0.27 5.19
CA GLY A 86 -3.55 0.68 5.06
C GLY A 86 -4.52 -0.32 5.70
N ILE A 87 -4.28 -1.63 5.51
CA ILE A 87 -5.10 -2.69 6.13
C ILE A 87 -4.94 -2.70 7.65
N LEU A 88 -3.72 -2.58 8.17
CA LEU A 88 -3.47 -2.59 9.62
C LEU A 88 -4.13 -1.41 10.34
N ILE A 89 -4.02 -0.21 9.77
CA ILE A 89 -4.64 0.99 10.33
C ILE A 89 -6.16 0.91 10.22
N ALA A 90 -6.70 0.58 9.03
CA ALA A 90 -8.15 0.52 8.81
C ALA A 90 -8.82 -0.57 9.66
N SER A 91 -8.07 -1.60 10.06
CA SER A 91 -8.55 -2.66 10.98
C SER A 91 -8.35 -2.34 12.46
N GLY A 92 -7.70 -1.21 12.79
CA GLY A 92 -7.39 -0.80 14.15
C GLY A 92 -6.32 -1.64 14.83
N GLN A 93 -5.54 -2.42 14.07
CA GLN A 93 -4.43 -3.22 14.62
C GLN A 93 -3.22 -2.35 14.94
N ILE A 94 -3.05 -1.22 14.23
CA ILE A 94 -2.07 -0.20 14.56
C ILE A 94 -2.74 1.18 14.57
N LYS A 95 -2.12 2.12 15.28
CA LYS A 95 -2.59 3.53 15.31
C LYS A 95 -2.15 4.23 14.03
N GLU A 96 -3.01 5.09 13.49
CA GLU A 96 -2.72 5.89 12.29
C GLU A 96 -1.50 6.82 12.48
N GLY A 97 -1.36 7.43 13.67
CA GLY A 97 -0.24 8.33 13.96
C GLY A 97 -0.14 9.45 12.92
N ASN A 98 1.06 9.65 12.39
CA ASN A 98 1.35 10.67 11.37
C ASN A 98 1.53 10.06 9.97
N ILE A 99 0.95 8.90 9.69
CA ILE A 99 1.22 8.16 8.44
C ILE A 99 0.94 8.98 7.17
N GLY A 100 -0.04 9.90 7.24
CA GLY A 100 -0.41 10.76 6.12
C GLY A 100 0.64 11.82 5.77
N GLU A 101 1.65 12.01 6.61
CA GLU A 101 2.79 12.89 6.35
C GLU A 101 3.92 12.19 5.59
N PHE A 102 3.80 10.89 5.31
CA PHE A 102 4.84 10.08 4.67
C PHE A 102 4.35 9.41 3.39
N LEU A 103 5.29 9.20 2.46
CA LEU A 103 5.12 8.34 1.30
C LEU A 103 5.81 6.99 1.60
N ILE A 104 5.03 5.91 1.62
CA ILE A 104 5.48 4.59 2.07
C ILE A 104 5.47 3.62 0.89
N MET A 105 6.61 2.97 0.67
CA MET A 105 6.80 1.98 -0.38
C MET A 105 7.67 0.82 0.13
N GLY A 106 7.45 -0.38 -0.41
CA GLY A 106 8.23 -1.55 -0.04
C GLY A 106 7.57 -2.83 -0.56
N GLU A 107 8.39 -3.75 -1.04
CA GLU A 107 7.95 -5.12 -1.32
C GLU A 107 7.99 -5.92 -0.01
N LEU A 108 7.06 -6.87 0.19
CA LEU A 108 7.07 -7.72 1.37
C LEU A 108 7.38 -9.16 0.98
N SER A 109 8.39 -9.73 1.63
CA SER A 109 8.55 -11.19 1.66
C SER A 109 7.48 -11.83 2.55
N LEU A 110 7.32 -13.15 2.46
CA LEU A 110 6.30 -13.87 3.22
C LEU A 110 6.52 -13.84 4.74
N ASP A 111 7.76 -13.64 5.20
CA ASP A 111 8.11 -13.45 6.62
C ASP A 111 8.02 -11.98 7.07
N GLY A 112 7.70 -11.06 6.15
CA GLY A 112 7.49 -9.63 6.39
C GLY A 112 8.77 -8.79 6.43
N GLU A 113 9.90 -9.31 5.97
CA GLU A 113 11.04 -8.48 5.62
C GLU A 113 10.65 -7.50 4.48
N VAL A 114 11.06 -6.24 4.63
CA VAL A 114 10.84 -5.21 3.62
C VAL A 114 11.97 -5.27 2.60
N GLN A 115 11.62 -5.60 1.37
CA GLN A 115 12.54 -5.73 0.26
C GLN A 115 12.63 -4.39 -0.51
N PRO A 116 13.79 -4.11 -1.14
CA PRO A 116 14.00 -2.88 -1.89
C PRO A 116 13.06 -2.77 -3.09
N ILE A 117 12.71 -1.54 -3.45
CA ILE A 117 11.87 -1.25 -4.62
C ILE A 117 12.68 -0.61 -5.75
N ARG A 118 12.22 -0.82 -6.98
CA ARG A 118 12.71 -0.07 -8.14
C ARG A 118 12.14 1.34 -8.13
N GLY A 119 12.95 2.32 -8.57
CA GLY A 119 12.51 3.71 -8.65
C GLY A 119 12.52 4.46 -7.31
N ALA A 120 13.20 3.95 -6.27
CA ALA A 120 13.29 4.61 -4.97
C ALA A 120 13.76 6.07 -5.05
N LEU A 121 14.72 6.39 -5.93
CA LEU A 121 15.24 7.75 -6.10
C LEU A 121 14.20 8.74 -6.65
N PRO A 122 13.57 8.54 -7.83
CA PRO A 122 12.55 9.47 -8.31
C PRO A 122 11.35 9.55 -7.35
N ILE A 123 10.99 8.46 -6.67
CA ILE A 123 9.94 8.48 -5.63
C ILE A 123 10.32 9.40 -4.47
N ALA A 124 11.53 9.27 -3.93
CA ALA A 124 12.00 10.10 -2.83
C ALA A 124 12.09 11.59 -3.23
N LEU A 125 12.54 11.89 -4.46
CA LEU A 125 12.55 13.24 -4.99
C LEU A 125 11.13 13.82 -5.09
N LYS A 126 10.16 13.02 -5.56
CA LYS A 126 8.76 13.42 -5.65
C LYS A 126 8.13 13.65 -4.28
N ALA A 127 8.41 12.76 -3.32
CA ALA A 127 7.96 12.90 -1.95
C ALA A 127 8.46 14.22 -1.33
N LYS A 128 9.74 14.55 -1.55
CA LYS A 128 10.34 15.81 -1.10
C LYS A 128 9.73 17.03 -1.78
N GLU A 129 9.50 16.97 -3.09
CA GLU A 129 8.86 18.04 -3.85
C GLU A 129 7.46 18.36 -3.30
N GLU A 130 6.69 17.33 -2.96
CA GLU A 130 5.31 17.46 -2.45
C GLU A 130 5.23 17.71 -0.94
N GLY A 131 6.37 17.78 -0.25
CA GLY A 131 6.45 18.12 1.18
C GLY A 131 6.13 16.98 2.13
N PHE A 132 6.17 15.72 1.68
CA PHE A 132 6.18 14.58 2.58
C PHE A 132 7.45 14.61 3.46
N LYS A 133 7.34 14.07 4.67
CA LYS A 133 8.43 13.97 5.65
C LYS A 133 9.25 12.70 5.41
N GLY A 134 10.49 12.71 5.91
CA GLY A 134 11.45 11.60 5.80
C GLY A 134 12.64 11.93 4.92
#